data_AF-A0A366DTD1-F1
#
_entry.id   AF-A0A366DTD1-F1
#
_cell.length_a   1.000
_cell.length_b   1.000
_cell.length_c   1.000
_cell.angle_alpha   90.00
_cell.angle_beta   90.00
_cell.angle_gamma   90.00
#
_symmetry.space_group_name_H-M   'P 1'
#
loop_
_entity.id
_entity.type
_entity.pdbx_description
1 polymer ?
#
loop_
_entity_poly.entity_id
_entity_poly.type
_entity_poly.pdbx_seq_one_letter_code
_entity_poly.pdbx_strand_id
1 'polypeptide(L)'
;MSSKKSPPKAEHNDEPSMAEVSLPKHLRPVPSIGPIVSSAHLAEGGSTALSEVEYGLILASHAFSRWMVRCMAAAGLPGLSPIEILILHSIRHRGREKKLADICLVLDIEDTHIATYALRKLENAGLLTTGKAAKEKTVRITDKGAEACARYAQIRERLLVDSTANARPSEETLSEVAALLRFMSGAFNQAARSAITL
;
A
#
# COMPACT_ATOMS: atom_id res chain seq x y z
N MET A 1 -2.41 66.93 -16.02
CA MET A 1 -1.40 65.84 -15.91
C MET A 1 -2.14 64.52 -15.96
N SER A 2 -1.63 63.62 -16.81
CA SER A 2 -2.32 62.46 -17.35
C SER A 2 -2.53 61.29 -16.39
N SER A 3 -3.63 60.59 -16.65
CA SER A 3 -3.78 59.12 -16.69
C SER A 3 -3.82 58.33 -15.37
N LYS A 4 -4.94 57.62 -15.16
CA LYS A 4 -4.96 56.16 -15.33
C LYS A 4 -6.39 55.59 -15.37
N LYS A 5 -6.62 54.73 -16.36
CA LYS A 5 -7.86 54.02 -16.69
C LYS A 5 -7.58 52.51 -16.59
N SER A 6 -8.33 51.80 -15.72
CA SER A 6 -8.78 50.37 -15.70
C SER A 6 -7.76 49.23 -16.00
N PRO A 7 -8.08 47.90 -15.91
CA PRO A 7 -9.31 47.19 -15.48
C PRO A 7 -8.98 46.04 -14.44
N PRO A 8 -9.92 45.10 -14.12
CA PRO A 8 -9.84 44.22 -12.94
C PRO A 8 -9.00 42.96 -13.20
N LYS A 9 -8.54 42.28 -12.14
CA LYS A 9 -7.94 40.94 -12.27
C LYS A 9 -8.71 39.90 -11.45
N ALA A 10 -9.44 39.11 -12.24
CA ALA A 10 -9.72 37.69 -12.17
C ALA A 10 -9.43 36.93 -10.86
N GLU A 11 -10.46 36.19 -10.45
CA GLU A 11 -10.41 34.98 -9.64
C GLU A 11 -9.24 34.07 -10.06
N HIS A 12 -8.50 33.57 -9.07
CA HIS A 12 -7.68 32.38 -9.25
C HIS A 12 -8.24 31.28 -8.34
N ASN A 13 -9.05 30.42 -8.94
CA ASN A 13 -9.24 29.05 -8.46
C ASN A 13 -7.90 28.35 -8.54
N ASP A 14 -7.40 27.83 -7.43
CA ASP A 14 -6.37 26.80 -7.41
C ASP A 14 -6.62 25.85 -6.23
N GLU A 15 -7.33 24.75 -6.48
CA GLU A 15 -7.08 23.47 -5.81
C GLU A 15 -6.09 22.66 -6.68
N PRO A 16 -5.35 21.69 -6.13
CA PRO A 16 -4.43 21.77 -5.01
C PRO A 16 -2.99 21.51 -5.51
N SER A 17 -2.00 22.24 -5.00
CA SER A 17 -0.59 22.00 -5.30
C SER A 17 -0.13 20.65 -4.73
N MET A 18 0.14 19.69 -5.62
CA MET A 18 0.83 18.43 -5.35
C MET A 18 2.35 18.60 -5.51
N ALA A 19 2.98 19.45 -4.70
CA ALA A 19 4.44 19.46 -4.57
C ALA A 19 4.92 20.16 -3.30
N GLU A 20 5.22 19.37 -2.27
CA GLU A 20 6.56 19.32 -1.68
C GLU A 20 6.66 18.05 -0.82
N VAL A 21 7.02 16.94 -1.46
CA VAL A 21 7.34 15.71 -0.72
C VAL A 21 8.73 15.89 -0.14
N SER A 22 8.83 15.99 1.18
CA SER A 22 10.06 15.61 1.87
C SER A 22 9.83 15.21 3.31
N LEU A 23 10.60 14.21 3.76
CA LEU A 23 11.11 14.03 5.13
C LEU A 23 11.77 12.65 5.18
N PRO A 24 13.12 12.54 5.15
CA PRO A 24 13.99 12.51 6.35
C PRO A 24 15.49 12.88 6.09
N LYS A 25 16.24 13.53 7.00
CA LYS A 25 17.13 12.96 8.06
C LYS A 25 16.82 13.51 9.47
N HIS A 26 15.59 13.99 9.68
CA HIS A 26 15.21 14.96 10.70
C HIS A 26 13.75 14.78 11.14
N LEU A 27 13.24 13.53 11.20
CA LEU A 27 11.87 13.28 11.67
C LEU A 27 11.72 13.78 13.13
N ARG A 28 11.31 15.03 13.28
CA ARG A 28 10.68 15.61 14.47
C ARG A 28 9.27 16.02 14.04
N PRO A 29 8.21 15.62 14.77
CA PRO A 29 6.88 16.15 14.50
C PRO A 29 6.91 17.68 14.49
N VAL A 30 6.24 18.30 13.52
CA VAL A 30 6.10 19.76 13.41
C VAL A 30 5.27 20.25 14.61
N PRO A 31 5.61 21.40 15.23
CA PRO A 31 4.73 22.09 16.16
C PRO A 31 3.46 22.49 15.42
N SER A 32 2.46 21.62 15.50
CA SER A 32 1.11 21.80 15.01
C SER A 32 0.25 22.34 16.16
N ILE A 33 -0.86 23.04 15.85
CA ILE A 33 -1.83 23.55 16.85
C ILE A 33 -2.44 22.40 17.69
N GLY A 34 -2.15 21.15 17.35
CA GLY A 34 -2.45 19.93 18.10
C GLY A 34 -1.93 18.68 17.38
N PRO A 35 -2.17 17.48 17.92
CA PRO A 35 -1.74 16.24 17.28
C PRO A 35 -2.49 15.99 15.97
N ILE A 36 -1.81 15.42 14.96
CA ILE A 36 -2.42 15.12 13.66
C ILE A 36 -2.99 13.71 13.70
N VAL A 37 -4.27 13.60 14.07
CA VAL A 37 -4.94 12.32 14.33
C VAL A 37 -6.24 12.20 13.55
N SER A 38 -6.65 10.96 13.27
CA SER A 38 -7.95 10.69 12.64
C SER A 38 -9.13 10.99 13.57
N SER A 39 -8.94 10.75 14.86
CA SER A 39 -10.00 10.73 15.88
C SER A 39 -9.47 11.33 17.17
N ALA A 40 -9.85 12.58 17.47
CA ALA A 40 -9.33 13.31 18.63
C ALA A 40 -9.52 12.57 19.97
N HIS A 41 -10.68 11.92 20.16
CA HIS A 41 -10.99 11.17 21.38
C HIS A 41 -10.08 9.96 21.63
N LEU A 42 -9.44 9.39 20.61
CA LEU A 42 -8.45 8.32 20.78
C LEU A 42 -7.08 8.86 21.21
N ALA A 43 -6.81 10.13 20.91
CA ALA A 43 -5.55 10.81 21.19
C ALA A 43 -5.46 11.38 22.61
N GLU A 44 -6.57 11.36 23.36
CA GLU A 44 -6.68 11.74 24.78
C GLU A 44 -6.08 10.68 25.71
N GLY A 45 -5.78 9.48 25.20
CA GLY A 45 -5.23 8.37 25.96
C GLY A 45 -3.72 8.46 26.24
N GLY A 46 -3.14 7.35 26.69
CA GLY A 46 -1.74 7.31 27.16
C GLY A 46 -0.66 7.48 26.09
N SER A 47 -1.01 7.56 24.80
CA SER A 47 -0.05 7.79 23.72
C SER A 47 -0.68 8.48 22.51
N THR A 48 -0.69 9.81 22.51
CA THR A 48 -1.10 10.63 21.36
C THR A 48 -0.30 10.32 20.09
N ALA A 49 1.01 10.07 20.21
CA ALA A 49 1.88 9.74 19.08
C ALA A 49 1.50 8.41 18.41
N LEU A 50 0.94 7.46 19.16
CA LEU A 50 0.43 6.22 18.59
C LEU A 50 -0.79 6.48 17.69
N SER A 51 -1.67 7.39 18.10
CA SER A 51 -2.81 7.83 17.28
C SER A 51 -2.39 8.55 16.00
N GLU A 52 -1.26 9.27 16.01
CA GLU A 52 -0.68 9.86 14.79
C GLU A 52 -0.17 8.77 13.83
N VAL A 53 0.47 7.72 14.36
CA VAL A 53 0.92 6.56 13.57
C VAL A 53 -0.28 5.82 12.96
N GLU A 54 -1.34 5.59 13.74
CA GLU A 54 -2.58 4.97 13.26
C GLU A 54 -3.20 5.77 12.12
N TYR A 55 -3.24 7.10 12.25
CA TYR A 55 -3.74 7.96 11.18
C TYR A 55 -2.86 7.91 9.93
N GLY A 56 -1.54 7.97 10.12
CA GLY A 56 -0.57 7.79 9.03
C GLY A 56 -0.76 6.45 8.31
N LEU A 57 -1.02 5.36 9.04
CA LEU A 57 -1.27 4.03 8.48
C LEU A 57 -2.55 4.00 7.63
N ILE A 58 -3.64 4.65 8.07
CA ILE A 58 -4.88 4.76 7.30
C ILE A 58 -4.62 5.44 5.96
N LEU A 59 -3.97 6.61 5.97
CA LEU A 59 -3.69 7.37 4.76
C LEU A 59 -2.74 6.62 3.82
N ALA A 60 -1.67 6.05 4.37
CA ALA A 60 -0.69 5.27 3.62
C ALA A 60 -1.31 4.01 3.00
N SER A 61 -2.17 3.29 3.74
CA SER A 61 -2.89 2.11 3.25
C SER A 61 -3.79 2.44 2.05
N HIS A 62 -4.56 3.53 2.15
CA HIS A 62 -5.38 4.00 1.02
C HIS A 62 -4.54 4.39 -0.19
N ALA A 63 -3.47 5.16 0.01
CA ALA A 63 -2.59 5.59 -1.07
C ALA A 63 -1.88 4.39 -1.73
N PHE A 64 -1.35 3.47 -0.93
CA PHE A 64 -0.67 2.27 -1.41
C PHE A 64 -1.61 1.33 -2.18
N SER A 65 -2.84 1.14 -1.70
CA SER A 65 -3.86 0.36 -2.40
C SER A 65 -4.17 0.93 -3.77
N ARG A 66 -4.36 2.26 -3.88
CA ARG A 66 -4.55 2.93 -5.17
C ARG A 66 -3.34 2.79 -6.08
N TRP A 67 -2.13 2.95 -5.53
CA TRP A 67 -0.88 2.78 -6.27
C TRP A 67 -0.75 1.38 -6.88
N MET A 68 -0.96 0.31 -6.09
CA MET A 68 -0.89 -1.07 -6.57
C MET A 68 -1.85 -1.31 -7.74
N VAL A 69 -3.11 -0.89 -7.60
CA VAL A 69 -4.13 -1.07 -8.64
C VAL A 69 -3.76 -0.30 -9.91
N ARG A 70 -3.31 0.97 -9.80
CA ARG A 70 -2.90 1.76 -10.96
C ARG A 70 -1.64 1.21 -11.64
N CYS A 71 -0.67 0.74 -10.87
CA CYS A 71 0.54 0.12 -11.39
C CYS A 71 0.23 -1.18 -12.14
N MET A 72 -0.69 -2.00 -11.62
CA MET A 72 -1.13 -3.22 -12.31
C MET A 72 -1.97 -2.94 -13.56
N ALA A 73 -2.83 -1.92 -13.52
CA ALA A 73 -3.57 -1.48 -14.70
C ALA A 73 -2.61 -1.00 -15.80
N ALA A 74 -1.59 -0.22 -15.46
CA ALA A 74 -0.53 0.18 -16.38
C ALA A 74 0.31 -1.00 -16.90
N ALA A 75 0.41 -2.10 -16.13
CA ALA A 75 1.03 -3.36 -16.56
C ALA A 75 0.15 -4.18 -17.52
N GLY A 76 -1.01 -3.65 -17.93
CA GLY A 76 -1.93 -4.28 -18.88
C GLY A 76 -3.00 -5.18 -18.24
N LEU A 77 -3.19 -5.13 -16.92
CA LEU A 77 -4.18 -5.92 -16.20
C LEU A 77 -5.10 -5.01 -15.35
N PRO A 78 -6.03 -4.26 -15.99
CA PRO A 78 -7.00 -3.45 -15.25
C PRO A 78 -8.01 -4.33 -14.50
N GLY A 79 -8.64 -3.76 -13.47
CA GLY A 79 -9.73 -4.42 -12.74
C GLY A 79 -9.29 -5.44 -11.69
N LEU A 80 -7.98 -5.60 -11.45
CA LEU A 80 -7.49 -6.36 -10.31
C LEU A 80 -7.60 -5.54 -9.01
N SER A 81 -8.04 -6.18 -7.94
CA SER A 81 -8.10 -5.60 -6.60
C SER A 81 -6.72 -5.69 -5.89
N PRO A 82 -6.47 -4.89 -4.84
CA PRO A 82 -5.23 -4.97 -4.07
C PRO A 82 -4.88 -6.39 -3.60
N ILE A 83 -5.87 -7.15 -3.11
CA ILE A 83 -5.64 -8.51 -2.59
C ILE A 83 -5.25 -9.49 -3.70
N GLU A 84 -5.85 -9.37 -4.90
CA GLU A 84 -5.49 -10.17 -6.07
C GLU A 84 -4.04 -9.89 -6.52
N ILE A 85 -3.64 -8.62 -6.48
CA ILE A 85 -2.28 -8.19 -6.84
C ILE A 85 -1.25 -8.72 -5.84
N LEU A 86 -1.54 -8.62 -4.53
CA LEU A 86 -0.68 -9.15 -3.47
C LEU A 86 -0.53 -10.67 -3.57
N ILE A 87 -1.62 -11.39 -3.81
CA ILE A 87 -1.59 -12.84 -4.03
C ILE A 87 -0.75 -13.18 -5.28
N LEU A 88 -0.94 -12.47 -6.39
CA LEU A 88 -0.16 -12.70 -7.61
C LEU A 88 1.35 -12.51 -7.38
N HIS A 89 1.75 -11.44 -6.69
CA HIS A 89 3.15 -11.21 -6.33
C HIS A 89 3.69 -12.27 -5.36
N SER A 90 2.90 -12.69 -4.39
CA SER A 90 3.25 -13.77 -3.46
C SER A 90 3.50 -15.09 -4.21
N ILE A 91 2.67 -15.42 -5.20
CA ILE A 91 2.85 -16.62 -6.03
C ILE A 91 4.10 -16.48 -6.90
N ARG A 92 4.36 -15.32 -7.52
CA ARG A 92 5.58 -15.06 -8.30
C ARG A 92 6.86 -15.28 -7.48
N HIS A 93 6.84 -14.95 -6.19
CA HIS A 93 8.02 -15.00 -5.34
C HIS A 93 8.71 -16.38 -5.40
N ARG A 94 9.98 -16.41 -5.86
CA ARG A 94 10.80 -17.64 -6.05
C ARG A 94 10.28 -18.66 -7.08
N GLY A 95 9.27 -18.35 -7.89
CA GLY A 95 8.83 -19.16 -9.04
C GLY A 95 8.30 -20.58 -8.74
N ARG A 96 8.30 -21.00 -7.48
CA ARG A 96 7.83 -22.31 -7.04
C ARG A 96 6.34 -22.31 -6.73
N GLU A 97 5.76 -23.49 -6.86
CA GLU A 97 4.42 -23.79 -6.38
C GLU A 97 4.28 -23.53 -4.86
N LYS A 98 3.09 -23.05 -4.46
CA LYS A 98 2.76 -22.70 -3.08
C LYS A 98 1.40 -23.27 -2.70
N LYS A 99 1.22 -23.55 -1.41
CA LYS A 99 -0.08 -23.92 -0.86
C LYS A 99 -0.90 -22.64 -0.62
N LEU A 100 -2.22 -22.73 -0.78
CA LEU A 100 -3.14 -21.63 -0.42
C LEU A 100 -2.96 -21.21 1.04
N ALA A 101 -2.81 -22.18 1.96
CA ALA A 101 -2.58 -21.91 3.37
C ALA A 101 -1.31 -21.07 3.62
N ASP A 102 -0.21 -21.37 2.92
CA ASP A 102 1.03 -20.59 3.03
C ASP A 102 0.84 -19.15 2.55
N ILE A 103 0.03 -18.94 1.51
CA ILE A 103 -0.27 -17.60 0.98
C ILE A 103 -1.11 -16.82 1.97
N CYS A 104 -2.16 -17.42 2.52
CA CYS A 104 -2.98 -16.78 3.55
C CYS A 104 -2.13 -16.41 4.77
N LEU A 105 -1.26 -17.31 5.23
CA LEU A 105 -0.36 -17.07 6.36
C LEU A 105 0.60 -15.91 6.10
N VAL A 106 1.25 -15.87 4.94
CA VAL A 106 2.24 -14.83 4.61
C VAL A 106 1.59 -13.45 4.40
N LEU A 107 0.37 -13.42 3.87
CA LEU A 107 -0.36 -12.18 3.59
C LEU A 107 -1.31 -11.78 4.72
N ASP A 108 -1.31 -12.51 5.84
CA ASP A 108 -2.20 -12.29 6.99
C ASP A 108 -3.68 -12.24 6.59
N ILE A 109 -4.10 -13.15 5.72
CA ILE A 109 -5.48 -13.27 5.26
C ILE A 109 -6.23 -14.23 6.18
N GLU A 110 -7.13 -13.69 6.99
CA GLU A 110 -7.97 -14.48 7.91
C GLU A 110 -9.09 -15.23 7.17
N ASP A 111 -9.82 -14.54 6.30
CA ASP A 111 -10.90 -15.16 5.51
C ASP A 111 -10.36 -15.83 4.24
N THR A 112 -10.23 -17.15 4.32
CA THR A 112 -9.77 -17.99 3.20
C THR A 112 -10.71 -17.92 1.97
N HIS A 113 -11.98 -17.52 2.13
CA HIS A 113 -12.90 -17.34 1.00
C HIS A 113 -12.46 -16.19 0.09
N ILE A 114 -11.94 -15.10 0.67
CA ILE A 114 -11.40 -13.95 -0.08
C ILE A 114 -10.22 -14.41 -0.93
N ALA A 115 -9.28 -15.15 -0.34
CA ALA A 115 -8.15 -15.70 -1.09
C ALA A 115 -8.60 -16.67 -2.19
N THR A 116 -9.59 -17.52 -1.91
CA THR A 116 -10.15 -18.46 -2.89
C THR A 116 -10.81 -17.74 -4.06
N TYR A 117 -11.56 -16.67 -3.80
CA TYR A 117 -12.17 -15.85 -4.85
C TYR A 117 -11.11 -15.15 -5.71
N ALA A 118 -10.12 -14.55 -5.08
CA ALA A 118 -9.00 -13.92 -5.76
C ALA A 118 -8.25 -14.91 -6.66
N LEU A 119 -7.94 -16.11 -6.16
CA LEU A 119 -7.31 -17.17 -6.95
C LEU A 119 -8.13 -17.56 -8.16
N ARG A 120 -9.44 -17.76 -8.01
CA ARG A 120 -10.32 -18.10 -9.13
C ARG A 120 -10.32 -17.00 -10.20
N LYS A 121 -10.34 -15.73 -9.79
CA LYS A 121 -10.29 -14.61 -10.74
C LYS A 121 -8.95 -14.52 -11.47
N LEU A 122 -7.84 -14.71 -10.75
CA LEU A 122 -6.49 -14.74 -11.35
C LEU A 122 -6.30 -15.93 -12.29
N GLU A 123 -6.86 -17.10 -11.95
CA GLU A 123 -6.88 -18.30 -12.80
C GLU A 123 -7.69 -18.07 -14.08
N ASN A 124 -8.90 -17.50 -13.97
CA ASN A 124 -9.72 -17.12 -15.12
C ASN A 124 -9.03 -16.08 -16.02
N ALA A 125 -8.19 -15.22 -15.45
CA ALA A 125 -7.35 -14.28 -16.20
C ALA A 125 -6.10 -14.94 -16.82
N GLY A 126 -5.84 -16.23 -16.56
CA GLY A 126 -4.70 -17.00 -17.06
C GLY A 126 -3.37 -16.63 -16.40
N LEU A 127 -3.39 -16.00 -15.23
CA LEU A 127 -2.19 -15.48 -14.54
C LEU A 127 -1.56 -16.52 -13.60
N LEU A 128 -2.34 -17.53 -13.22
CA LEU A 128 -1.90 -18.65 -12.40
C LEU A 128 -2.66 -19.90 -12.82
N THR A 129 -2.14 -21.05 -12.41
CA THR A 129 -2.84 -22.34 -12.44
C THR A 129 -3.00 -22.85 -11.02
N THR A 130 -4.16 -23.45 -10.73
CA THR A 130 -4.36 -24.16 -9.47
C THR A 130 -4.12 -25.66 -9.64
N GLY A 131 -3.75 -26.31 -8.56
CA GLY A 131 -3.50 -27.75 -8.49
C GLY A 131 -3.88 -28.30 -7.12
N LYS A 132 -3.56 -29.57 -6.92
CA LYS A 132 -3.78 -30.25 -5.65
C LYS A 132 -2.57 -31.09 -5.30
N ALA A 133 -1.99 -30.85 -4.13
CA ALA A 133 -0.96 -31.69 -3.54
C ALA A 133 -1.55 -32.34 -2.28
N ALA A 134 -1.68 -33.67 -2.31
CA ALA A 134 -2.42 -34.42 -1.29
C ALA A 134 -3.85 -33.88 -1.07
N LYS A 135 -4.10 -33.22 0.06
CA LYS A 135 -5.40 -32.63 0.42
C LYS A 135 -5.42 -31.10 0.32
N GLU A 136 -4.33 -30.48 -0.11
CA GLU A 136 -4.19 -29.02 -0.10
C GLU A 136 -4.23 -28.43 -1.52
N LYS A 137 -4.90 -27.28 -1.65
CA LYS A 137 -4.91 -26.50 -2.90
C LYS A 137 -3.54 -25.86 -3.10
N THR A 138 -2.92 -26.13 -4.25
CA THR A 138 -1.67 -25.50 -4.65
C THR A 138 -1.88 -24.53 -5.80
N VAL A 139 -0.96 -23.58 -5.93
CA VAL A 139 -0.99 -22.55 -6.97
C VAL A 139 0.40 -22.31 -7.53
N ARG A 140 0.46 -22.05 -8.83
CA ARG A 140 1.68 -21.78 -9.57
C ARG A 140 1.44 -20.63 -10.55
N ILE A 141 2.43 -19.76 -10.69
CA ILE A 141 2.36 -18.67 -11.66
C ILE A 141 2.53 -19.19 -13.08
N THR A 142 1.78 -18.62 -14.03
CA THR A 142 1.99 -18.87 -15.47
C THR A 142 3.03 -17.91 -16.04
N ASP A 143 3.48 -18.15 -17.27
CA ASP A 143 4.34 -17.20 -17.98
C ASP A 143 3.66 -15.83 -18.15
N LYS A 144 2.35 -15.82 -18.43
CA LYS A 144 1.55 -14.59 -18.51
C LYS A 144 1.53 -13.83 -17.19
N GLY A 145 1.32 -14.52 -16.07
CA GLY A 145 1.37 -13.90 -14.74
C GLY A 145 2.76 -13.40 -14.37
N ALA A 146 3.79 -14.15 -14.79
CA ALA A 146 5.18 -13.79 -14.59
C ALA A 146 5.54 -12.52 -15.38
N GLU A 147 5.13 -12.43 -16.65
CA GLU A 147 5.34 -11.27 -17.49
C GLU A 147 4.61 -10.03 -16.95
N ALA A 148 3.38 -10.20 -16.46
CA ALA A 148 2.64 -9.11 -15.82
C ALA A 148 3.36 -8.57 -14.56
N CYS A 149 3.89 -9.45 -13.71
CA CYS A 149 4.72 -9.05 -12.58
C CYS A 149 5.99 -8.30 -13.02
N ALA A 150 6.60 -8.70 -14.13
CA ALA A 150 7.79 -8.04 -14.66
C ALA A 150 7.48 -6.63 -15.18
N ARG A 151 6.38 -6.45 -15.93
CA ARG A 151 5.91 -5.14 -16.38
C ARG A 151 5.55 -4.24 -15.19
N TYR A 152 4.87 -4.79 -14.18
CA TYR A 152 4.60 -4.08 -12.92
C TYR A 152 5.90 -3.57 -12.28
N ALA A 153 6.94 -4.41 -12.19
CA ALA A 153 8.22 -4.03 -11.62
C ALA A 153 8.89 -2.88 -12.41
N GLN A 154 8.87 -2.94 -13.74
CA GLN A 154 9.41 -1.87 -14.60
C GLN A 154 8.66 -0.53 -14.41
N ILE A 155 7.33 -0.57 -14.28
CA ILE A 155 6.51 0.61 -14.03
C ILE A 155 6.81 1.19 -12.65
N ARG A 156 6.91 0.34 -11.63
CA ARG A 156 7.28 0.76 -10.28
C ARG A 156 8.66 1.42 -10.26
N GLU A 157 9.62 0.84 -10.96
CA GLU A 157 10.98 1.39 -11.03
C GLU A 157 10.93 2.82 -11.58
N ARG A 158 10.34 3.00 -12.76
CA ARG A 158 10.30 4.29 -13.43
C ARG A 158 9.47 5.35 -12.69
N LEU A 159 8.29 4.98 -12.19
CA LEU A 159 7.31 5.95 -11.69
C LEU A 159 7.40 6.22 -10.20
N LEU A 160 8.05 5.35 -9.42
CA LEU A 160 8.18 5.51 -7.98
C LEU A 160 9.65 5.48 -7.54
N VAL A 161 10.46 4.53 -7.99
CA VAL A 161 11.84 4.40 -7.51
C VAL A 161 12.71 5.51 -8.09
N ASP A 162 12.80 5.61 -9.41
CA ASP A 162 13.63 6.58 -10.12
C ASP A 162 13.13 8.01 -9.92
N SER A 163 11.81 8.21 -10.06
CA SER A 163 11.17 9.52 -9.96
C SER A 163 11.36 10.17 -8.58
N THR A 164 11.53 9.38 -7.52
CA THR A 164 11.70 9.88 -6.15
C THR A 164 13.13 9.77 -5.64
N ALA A 165 14.09 9.27 -6.44
CA ALA A 165 15.44 8.95 -5.98
C ALA A 165 16.15 10.10 -5.25
N ASN A 166 15.92 11.35 -5.67
CA ASN A 166 16.55 12.54 -5.07
C ASN A 166 15.78 13.15 -3.90
N ALA A 167 14.50 12.78 -3.70
CA ALA A 167 13.61 13.39 -2.70
C ALA A 167 13.11 12.41 -1.63
N ARG A 168 13.24 11.11 -1.86
CA ARG A 168 12.76 10.07 -0.96
C ARG A 168 13.68 9.90 0.27
N PRO A 169 13.15 9.30 1.35
CA PRO A 169 13.96 8.81 2.45
C PRO A 169 15.19 7.99 2.07
N SER A 170 16.24 8.08 2.90
CA SER A 170 17.40 7.19 2.79
C SER A 170 16.96 5.74 2.97
N GLU A 171 17.72 4.81 2.39
CA GLU A 171 17.45 3.36 2.53
C GLU A 171 17.45 2.90 4.00
N GLU A 172 18.25 3.54 4.85
CA GLU A 172 18.28 3.33 6.29
C GLU A 172 16.93 3.71 6.93
N THR A 173 16.43 4.94 6.70
CA THR A 173 15.13 5.36 7.23
C THR A 173 13.98 4.55 6.66
N LEU A 174 14.02 4.17 5.38
CA LEU A 174 13.02 3.25 4.81
C LEU A 174 13.02 1.91 5.54
N SER A 175 14.19 1.40 5.89
CA SER A 175 14.34 0.14 6.63
C SER A 175 13.83 0.25 8.07
N GLU A 176 14.07 1.37 8.74
CA GLU A 176 13.54 1.68 10.09
C GLU A 176 12.01 1.76 10.08
N VAL A 177 11.43 2.52 9.15
CA VAL A 177 9.98 2.64 8.97
C VAL A 177 9.36 1.27 8.68
N ALA A 178 10.00 0.46 7.83
CA ALA A 178 9.54 -0.90 7.55
C ALA A 178 9.57 -1.79 8.80
N ALA A 179 10.56 -1.63 9.69
CA ALA A 179 10.61 -2.35 10.96
C ALA A 179 9.49 -1.91 11.91
N LEU A 180 9.22 -0.61 12.02
CA LEU A 180 8.11 -0.05 12.78
C LEU A 180 6.76 -0.60 12.28
N LEU A 181 6.53 -0.59 10.97
CA LEU A 181 5.28 -1.11 10.38
C LEU A 181 5.06 -2.60 10.69
N ARG A 182 6.13 -3.42 10.66
CA ARG A 182 6.04 -4.84 11.06
C ARG A 182 5.72 -5.01 12.53
N PHE A 183 6.34 -4.21 13.41
CA PHE A 183 6.02 -4.20 14.83
C PHE A 183 4.55 -3.82 15.08
N MET A 184 4.10 -2.74 14.45
CA MET A 184 2.72 -2.24 14.56
C MET A 184 1.69 -3.27 14.09
N SER A 185 1.92 -3.91 12.94
CA SER A 185 1.07 -5.00 12.45
C SER A 185 0.96 -6.15 13.47
N GLY A 186 2.07 -6.58 14.07
CA GLY A 186 2.06 -7.58 15.13
C GLY A 186 1.28 -7.14 16.38
N ALA A 187 1.47 -5.90 16.82
CA ALA A 187 0.76 -5.32 17.96
C ALA A 187 -0.76 -5.23 17.72
N PHE A 188 -1.19 -4.80 16.53
CA PHE A 188 -2.61 -4.77 16.17
C PHE A 188 -3.23 -6.16 16.16
N ASN A 189 -2.55 -7.16 15.62
CA ASN A 189 -3.06 -8.54 15.61
C ASN A 189 -3.19 -9.11 17.03
N GLN A 190 -2.27 -8.77 17.93
CA GLN A 190 -2.38 -9.13 19.35
C GLN A 190 -3.59 -8.45 19.99
N ALA A 191 -3.74 -7.13 19.80
CA ALA A 191 -4.84 -6.34 20.35
C ALA A 191 -6.21 -6.81 19.83
N ALA A 192 -6.32 -7.11 18.53
CA ALA A 192 -7.54 -7.63 17.91
C ALA A 192 -7.98 -8.96 18.54
N ARG A 193 -7.05 -9.89 18.78
CA ARG A 193 -7.33 -11.15 19.46
C ARG A 193 -7.82 -10.93 20.90
N SER A 194 -7.19 -10.03 21.64
CA SER A 194 -7.63 -9.67 22.99
C SER A 194 -9.03 -9.04 23.00
N ALA A 195 -9.35 -8.21 22.00
CA ALA A 195 -10.65 -7.55 21.88
C ALA A 195 -11.81 -8.54 21.65
N ILE A 196 -11.58 -9.68 20.99
CA ILE A 196 -12.61 -10.74 20.80
C ILE A 196 -13.06 -11.34 22.15
N THR A 197 -12.18 -11.34 23.15
CA THR A 197 -12.44 -11.94 24.46
C THR A 197 -12.94 -10.96 25.52
N LEU A 198 -13.13 -9.69 25.14
CA LEU A 198 -13.60 -8.61 26.00
C LEU A 198 -15.12 -8.48 25.89
#